data_AF-A0ABD6EC33-F1
#
_entry.id   AF-A0ABD6EC33-F1
#
_cell.length_a   1.000
_cell.length_b   1.000
_cell.length_c   1.000
_cell.angle_alpha   90.00
_cell.angle_beta   90.00
_cell.angle_gamma   90.00
#
_symmetry.space_group_name_H-M   'P 1'
#
loop_
_entity.id
_entity.type
_entity.pdbx_description
1 polymer ?
#
loop_
_entity_poly.entity_id
_entity_poly.type
_entity_poly.pdbx_seq_one_letter_code
_entity_poly.pdbx_strand_id
1 'polypeptide(L)'
;MAQLSNSVERFADVAEICSEFKTSEEALQMLRRFEHASGELDLIAPCLSLLVGRGWKDVDSEVLRLCNRLANHRGSVFVRRTALQTLSKLVRREEDSGWRQFFVIMDALEHSQFHLAAPSLPLIDILLSRCTDETRKATELSWYWVRLVFQRGLEHCKGWIRFWTARKFLSVQPAIMANDFSAIFELLLPIMSEYDIYWRMDREGCFDDFLSSLISFLTCCVRPLDNTTLARFCQSVLEFLITVKEPSAMIFLSQTFSKLPHVDALELDDDGMFRKLLSSTESLREPQFKPVISANLFKLYINMLKWSESTIWTVASIVRYPYESIFRDLLYSEGFQNYWDSFVTLLSPNISAFELIDLYLEKAKSTQFGYFSTAVVASRLSCILNLEESVASEISDRLTQMWTQGEHKRVEFALLIQLTASVQQKALVVRKANDVFTEYLDIFCESAEGNVDEFRLFNNALKSQMKLLSAENHRWLMKALNILQTDVSPCRRSLLLLIALSDSMRNYSCKGCSHISSVKRYFDQCLPQLVPNPTLSKNSDDHVFVEDAGISIDDEVVSCNFLLLKKFADALFLDWDFLFEECLIAMEKQSAVKSILAIVALMTDIIVKAYPARIAT
;
A
#
# COMPACT_ATOMS: atom_id res chain seq x y z
N MET A 1 -5.14 -40.20 -33.32
CA MET A 1 -4.42 -41.13 -34.22
C MET A 1 -3.76 -40.40 -35.38
N ALA A 2 -4.45 -39.56 -36.16
CA ALA A 2 -3.83 -38.77 -37.25
C ALA A 2 -2.79 -37.71 -36.81
N GLN A 3 -2.97 -37.05 -35.65
CA GLN A 3 -1.95 -36.16 -35.08
C GLN A 3 -0.73 -36.91 -34.53
N LEU A 4 -0.92 -38.17 -34.09
CA LEU A 4 0.14 -39.03 -33.57
C LEU A 4 1.02 -39.59 -34.69
N SER A 5 0.48 -39.89 -35.88
CA SER A 5 1.32 -40.34 -37.01
C SER A 5 2.18 -39.21 -37.57
N ASN A 6 1.64 -37.99 -37.68
CA ASN A 6 2.37 -36.79 -38.10
C ASN A 6 3.51 -36.41 -37.14
N SER A 7 3.34 -36.63 -35.83
CA SER A 7 4.41 -36.39 -34.83
C SER A 7 5.50 -37.48 -34.85
N VAL A 8 5.15 -38.71 -35.20
CA VAL A 8 6.10 -39.84 -35.23
C VAL A 8 6.99 -39.77 -36.47
N GLU A 9 6.46 -39.39 -37.63
CA GLU A 9 7.26 -39.15 -38.84
C GLU A 9 8.25 -37.98 -38.63
N ARG A 10 7.78 -36.85 -38.09
CA ARG A 10 8.65 -35.69 -37.78
C ARG A 10 9.69 -36.00 -36.70
N PHE A 11 9.41 -36.91 -35.77
CA PHE A 11 10.38 -37.38 -34.78
C PHE A 11 11.48 -38.22 -35.42
N ALA A 12 11.13 -39.09 -36.37
CA ALA A 12 12.11 -39.89 -37.11
C ALA A 12 13.07 -38.99 -37.89
N ASP A 13 12.54 -37.94 -38.54
CA ASP A 13 13.35 -36.93 -39.24
C ASP A 13 14.34 -36.24 -38.29
N VAL A 14 13.88 -35.85 -37.09
CA VAL A 14 14.73 -35.21 -36.08
C VAL A 14 15.82 -36.15 -35.55
N ALA A 15 15.49 -37.43 -35.36
CA ALA A 15 16.45 -38.42 -34.89
C ALA A 15 17.53 -38.73 -35.94
N GLU A 16 17.13 -38.83 -37.21
CA GLU A 16 18.01 -39.01 -38.37
C GLU A 16 18.96 -37.82 -38.51
N ILE A 17 18.44 -36.58 -38.53
CA ILE A 17 19.25 -35.35 -38.58
C ILE A 17 20.26 -35.30 -37.43
N CYS A 18 19.84 -35.57 -36.20
CA CYS A 18 20.76 -35.55 -35.05
C CYS A 18 21.83 -36.65 -35.15
N SER A 19 21.52 -37.80 -35.75
CA SER A 19 22.49 -38.89 -35.93
C SER A 19 23.60 -38.55 -36.93
N GLU A 20 23.30 -37.68 -37.90
CA GLU A 20 24.22 -37.27 -38.96
C GLU A 20 25.20 -36.16 -38.57
N PHE A 21 24.94 -35.43 -37.48
CA PHE A 21 25.84 -34.37 -37.01
C PHE A 21 27.25 -34.93 -36.71
N LYS A 22 28.26 -34.32 -37.34
CA LYS A 22 29.68 -34.71 -37.21
C LYS A 22 30.47 -33.74 -36.34
N THR A 23 29.95 -32.54 -36.11
CA THR A 23 30.65 -31.48 -35.36
C THR A 23 29.79 -30.95 -34.21
N SER A 24 30.44 -30.40 -33.18
CA SER A 24 29.72 -29.77 -32.06
C SER A 24 28.97 -28.50 -32.49
N GLU A 25 29.45 -27.78 -33.50
CA GLU A 25 28.80 -26.57 -34.02
C GLU A 25 27.43 -26.86 -34.67
N GLU A 26 27.32 -27.94 -35.45
CA GLU A 26 26.04 -28.39 -36.02
C GLU A 26 25.02 -28.72 -34.92
N ALA A 27 25.48 -29.43 -33.88
CA ALA A 27 24.65 -29.76 -32.72
C ALA A 27 24.23 -28.49 -31.93
N LEU A 28 25.13 -27.54 -31.73
CA LEU A 28 24.83 -26.26 -31.07
C LEU A 28 23.81 -25.43 -31.86
N GLN A 29 23.91 -25.40 -33.19
CA GLN A 29 22.92 -24.72 -34.03
C GLN A 29 21.51 -25.33 -33.89
N MET A 30 21.42 -26.65 -33.76
CA MET A 30 20.15 -27.31 -33.45
C MET A 30 19.62 -26.91 -32.07
N LEU A 31 20.49 -26.88 -31.05
CA LEU A 31 20.10 -26.48 -29.69
C LEU A 31 19.65 -25.02 -29.59
N ARG A 32 20.19 -24.10 -30.39
CA ARG A 32 19.72 -22.69 -30.44
C ARG A 32 18.26 -22.56 -30.89
N ARG A 33 17.69 -23.57 -31.56
CA ARG A 33 16.26 -23.57 -31.94
C ARG A 33 15.33 -23.59 -30.72
N PHE A 34 15.79 -24.09 -29.58
CA PHE A 34 15.01 -24.07 -28.32
C PHE A 34 14.76 -22.65 -27.80
N GLU A 35 15.52 -21.64 -28.23
CA GLU A 35 15.32 -20.25 -27.79
C GLU A 35 14.09 -19.61 -28.45
N HIS A 36 13.65 -20.13 -29.60
CA HIS A 36 12.57 -19.57 -30.40
C HIS A 36 11.36 -20.51 -30.55
N ALA A 37 11.49 -21.77 -30.14
CA ALA A 37 10.44 -22.77 -30.25
C ALA A 37 9.48 -22.69 -29.05
N SER A 38 8.36 -21.96 -29.18
CA SER A 38 7.30 -21.95 -28.16
C SER A 38 6.20 -23.00 -28.41
N GLY A 39 6.05 -23.47 -29.66
CA GLY A 39 5.02 -24.45 -30.05
C GLY A 39 5.53 -25.80 -30.59
N GLU A 40 6.83 -25.93 -30.83
CA GLU A 40 7.44 -27.15 -31.43
C GLU A 40 8.31 -27.94 -30.44
N LEU A 41 8.27 -27.58 -29.15
CA LEU A 41 9.15 -28.18 -28.13
C LEU A 41 8.99 -29.69 -28.02
N ASP A 42 7.77 -30.23 -28.21
CA ASP A 42 7.54 -31.68 -28.21
C ASP A 42 8.28 -32.40 -29.36
N LEU A 43 8.46 -31.73 -30.49
CA LEU A 43 9.16 -32.31 -31.66
C LEU A 43 10.67 -32.29 -31.47
N ILE A 44 11.22 -31.22 -30.90
CA ILE A 44 12.67 -31.01 -30.80
C ILE A 44 13.27 -31.46 -29.45
N ALA A 45 12.49 -31.57 -28.37
CA ALA A 45 12.97 -32.05 -27.06
C ALA A 45 13.77 -33.37 -27.12
N PRO A 46 13.39 -34.37 -27.95
CA PRO A 46 14.16 -35.60 -28.10
C PRO A 46 15.62 -35.41 -28.53
N CYS A 47 15.94 -34.34 -29.27
CA CYS A 47 17.31 -34.01 -29.66
C CYS A 47 18.24 -33.96 -28.46
N LEU A 48 17.77 -33.44 -27.32
CA LEU A 48 18.58 -33.31 -26.10
C LEU A 48 19.18 -34.66 -25.71
N SER A 49 18.37 -35.72 -25.75
CA SER A 49 18.78 -37.08 -25.39
C SER A 49 19.66 -37.77 -26.42
N LEU A 50 19.65 -37.31 -27.68
CA LEU A 50 20.40 -37.86 -28.81
C LEU A 50 21.77 -37.20 -28.99
N LEU A 51 21.90 -35.94 -28.57
CA LEU A 51 23.12 -35.15 -28.69
C LEU A 51 24.04 -35.32 -27.47
N VAL A 52 23.47 -35.63 -26.30
CA VAL A 52 24.22 -35.86 -25.06
C VAL A 52 25.10 -37.10 -25.13
N GLY A 53 26.30 -37.01 -24.54
CA GLY A 53 27.19 -38.16 -24.35
C GLY A 53 28.03 -38.52 -25.57
N ARG A 54 28.05 -37.67 -26.61
CA ARG A 54 28.92 -37.79 -27.80
C ARG A 54 30.35 -37.30 -27.58
N GLY A 55 30.68 -36.82 -26.38
CA GLY A 55 32.01 -36.31 -26.03
C GLY A 55 32.24 -34.82 -26.32
N TRP A 56 31.20 -34.10 -26.78
CA TRP A 56 31.23 -32.66 -27.03
C TRP A 56 30.85 -31.89 -25.76
N LYS A 57 31.84 -31.36 -25.04
CA LYS A 57 31.64 -30.73 -23.72
C LYS A 57 30.80 -29.45 -23.78
N ASP A 58 30.94 -28.69 -24.85
CA ASP A 58 30.16 -27.50 -25.18
C ASP A 58 28.67 -27.83 -25.39
N VAL A 59 28.40 -28.90 -26.14
CA VAL A 59 27.03 -29.42 -26.35
C VAL A 59 26.44 -29.95 -25.04
N ASP A 60 27.18 -30.75 -24.28
CA ASP A 60 26.71 -31.28 -22.99
C ASP A 60 26.39 -30.14 -22.00
N SER A 61 27.20 -29.07 -21.99
CA SER A 61 26.95 -27.89 -21.15
C SER A 61 25.69 -27.13 -21.56
N GLU A 62 25.47 -26.98 -22.87
CA GLU A 62 24.27 -26.32 -23.39
C GLU A 62 23.01 -27.16 -23.17
N VAL A 63 23.07 -28.48 -23.33
CA VAL A 63 21.96 -29.38 -22.99
C VAL A 63 21.65 -29.32 -21.50
N LEU A 64 22.65 -29.22 -20.63
CA LEU A 64 22.44 -29.08 -19.18
C LEU A 64 21.67 -27.79 -18.85
N ARG A 65 22.04 -26.66 -19.48
CA ARG A 65 21.31 -25.39 -19.39
C ARG A 65 19.86 -25.51 -19.86
N LEU A 66 19.62 -26.20 -20.98
CA LEU A 66 18.28 -26.44 -21.52
C LEU A 66 17.45 -27.37 -20.64
N CYS A 67 18.05 -28.41 -20.07
CA CYS A 67 17.38 -29.32 -19.15
C CYS A 67 16.83 -28.59 -17.92
N ASN A 68 17.59 -27.66 -17.36
CA ASN A 68 17.10 -26.84 -16.24
C ASN A 68 15.84 -26.04 -16.61
N ARG A 69 15.86 -25.36 -17.76
CA ARG A 69 14.73 -24.58 -18.25
C ARG A 69 13.49 -25.43 -18.53
N LEU A 70 13.70 -26.64 -19.05
CA LEU A 70 12.63 -27.50 -19.56
C LEU A 70 12.09 -28.47 -18.51
N ALA A 71 12.83 -28.74 -17.42
CA ALA A 71 12.42 -29.67 -16.36
C ALA A 71 11.08 -29.30 -15.71
N ASN A 72 10.74 -28.00 -15.64
CA ASN A 72 9.47 -27.49 -15.12
C ASN A 72 8.56 -26.92 -16.22
N HIS A 73 8.80 -27.22 -17.49
CA HIS A 73 8.01 -26.69 -18.60
C HIS A 73 6.52 -27.02 -18.45
N ARG A 74 5.67 -25.99 -18.32
CA ARG A 74 4.24 -26.16 -18.01
C ARG A 74 3.43 -26.76 -19.16
N GLY A 75 3.84 -26.54 -20.41
CA GLY A 75 3.06 -26.89 -21.61
C GLY A 75 3.04 -28.38 -21.96
N SER A 76 4.02 -29.16 -21.52
CA SER A 76 4.13 -30.57 -21.91
C SER A 76 4.83 -31.44 -20.88
N VAL A 77 4.17 -32.53 -20.47
CA VAL A 77 4.74 -33.62 -19.64
C VAL A 77 5.87 -34.33 -20.39
N PHE A 78 5.74 -34.47 -21.71
CA PHE A 78 6.74 -35.15 -22.54
C PHE A 78 8.07 -34.39 -22.56
N VAL A 79 8.02 -33.06 -22.73
CA VAL A 79 9.22 -32.19 -22.65
C VAL A 79 9.91 -32.32 -21.30
N ARG A 80 9.14 -32.23 -20.19
CA ARG A 80 9.71 -32.37 -18.83
C ARG A 80 10.38 -33.71 -18.62
N ARG A 81 9.71 -34.81 -18.99
CA ARG A 81 10.27 -36.16 -18.89
C ARG A 81 11.51 -36.34 -19.74
N THR A 82 11.50 -35.82 -20.96
CA THR A 82 12.66 -35.88 -21.86
C THR A 82 13.85 -35.10 -21.28
N ALA A 83 13.61 -33.91 -20.71
CA ALA A 83 14.64 -33.12 -20.03
C ALA A 83 15.21 -33.87 -18.82
N LEU A 84 14.37 -34.45 -17.96
CA LEU A 84 14.80 -35.21 -16.77
C LEU A 84 15.56 -36.49 -17.14
N GLN A 85 15.10 -37.22 -18.16
CA GLN A 85 15.80 -38.40 -18.67
C GLN A 85 17.15 -38.02 -19.26
N THR A 86 17.22 -36.93 -20.01
CA THR A 86 18.48 -36.42 -20.58
C THR A 86 19.45 -35.99 -19.48
N LEU A 87 18.97 -35.24 -18.49
CA LEU A 87 19.74 -34.85 -17.32
C LEU A 87 20.30 -36.09 -16.60
N SER A 88 19.51 -37.14 -16.43
CA SER A 88 19.95 -38.39 -15.81
C SER A 88 21.12 -39.05 -16.54
N LYS A 89 21.26 -38.87 -17.86
CA LYS A 89 22.41 -39.36 -18.64
C LYS A 89 23.67 -38.54 -18.40
N LEU A 90 23.53 -37.23 -18.15
CA LEU A 90 24.64 -36.30 -17.92
C LEU A 90 25.24 -36.41 -16.51
N VAL A 91 24.40 -36.66 -15.49
CA VAL A 91 24.81 -36.60 -14.07
C VAL A 91 25.09 -37.97 -13.44
N ARG A 92 24.78 -39.08 -14.12
CA ARG A 92 25.02 -40.44 -13.62
C ARG A 92 26.48 -40.88 -13.78
N ARG A 93 27.26 -40.85 -12.69
CA ARG A 93 28.45 -41.72 -12.53
C ARG A 93 28.66 -42.34 -11.14
N GLU A 94 27.89 -41.97 -10.11
CA GLU A 94 28.07 -42.53 -8.75
C GLU A 94 26.74 -42.94 -8.10
N GLU A 95 26.71 -44.15 -7.52
CA GLU A 95 25.54 -44.83 -6.96
C GLU A 95 24.95 -44.18 -5.69
N ASP A 96 25.68 -43.25 -5.06
CA ASP A 96 25.27 -42.55 -3.84
C ASP A 96 25.06 -41.03 -4.02
N SER A 97 24.80 -40.59 -5.26
CA SER A 97 24.59 -39.16 -5.53
C SER A 97 23.17 -38.71 -5.19
N GLY A 98 23.02 -37.53 -4.57
CA GLY A 98 21.70 -36.91 -4.25
C GLY A 98 20.75 -36.78 -5.46
N TRP A 99 21.29 -36.92 -6.67
CA TRP A 99 20.54 -37.03 -7.92
C TRP A 99 19.48 -38.12 -7.94
N ARG A 100 19.72 -39.27 -7.28
CA ARG A 100 18.70 -40.33 -7.22
C ARG A 100 17.44 -39.84 -6.53
N GLN A 101 17.58 -39.19 -5.38
CA GLN A 101 16.46 -38.61 -4.65
C GLN A 101 15.79 -37.51 -5.48
N PHE A 102 16.57 -36.70 -6.19
CA PHE A 102 16.05 -35.63 -7.04
C PHE A 102 15.09 -36.17 -8.10
N PHE A 103 15.49 -37.19 -8.85
CA PHE A 103 14.63 -37.78 -9.88
C PHE A 103 13.39 -38.45 -9.30
N VAL A 104 13.50 -39.11 -8.15
CA VAL A 104 12.34 -39.71 -7.45
C VAL A 104 11.33 -38.64 -7.06
N ILE A 105 11.79 -37.51 -6.50
CA ILE A 105 10.90 -36.42 -6.10
C ILE A 105 10.26 -35.77 -7.33
N MET A 106 11.04 -35.49 -8.38
CA MET A 106 10.50 -34.87 -9.61
C MET A 106 9.43 -35.74 -10.27
N ASP A 107 9.62 -37.06 -10.32
CA ASP A 107 8.60 -37.99 -10.83
C ASP A 107 7.37 -38.06 -9.90
N ALA A 108 7.59 -38.09 -8.58
CA ALA A 108 6.50 -38.07 -7.60
C ALA A 108 5.62 -36.81 -7.72
N LEU A 109 6.23 -35.64 -7.99
CA LEU A 109 5.54 -34.36 -8.19
C LEU A 109 4.82 -34.24 -9.55
N GLU A 110 4.97 -35.20 -10.47
CA GLU A 110 4.12 -35.30 -11.67
C GLU A 110 2.74 -35.86 -11.35
N HIS A 111 2.60 -36.58 -10.22
CA HIS A 111 1.33 -37.19 -9.84
C HIS A 111 0.40 -36.17 -9.17
N SER A 112 -0.82 -36.05 -9.70
CA SER A 112 -1.82 -35.14 -9.16
C SER A 112 -2.40 -35.58 -7.80
N GLN A 113 -2.12 -36.79 -7.33
CA GLN A 113 -2.69 -37.34 -6.10
C GLN A 113 -1.71 -37.19 -4.93
N PHE A 114 -2.16 -36.56 -3.83
CA PHE A 114 -1.31 -36.28 -2.67
C PHE A 114 -0.64 -37.52 -2.09
N HIS A 115 -1.36 -38.64 -1.95
CA HIS A 115 -0.83 -39.86 -1.36
C HIS A 115 0.26 -40.55 -2.20
N LEU A 116 0.39 -40.20 -3.49
CA LEU A 116 1.48 -40.68 -4.35
C LEU A 116 2.74 -39.82 -4.19
N ALA A 117 2.58 -38.51 -3.99
CA ALA A 117 3.70 -37.60 -3.79
C ALA A 117 4.21 -37.59 -2.35
N ALA A 118 3.31 -37.68 -1.37
CA ALA A 118 3.59 -37.51 0.06
C ALA A 118 4.74 -38.37 0.61
N PRO A 119 4.87 -39.67 0.24
CA PRO A 119 5.99 -40.49 0.71
C PRO A 119 7.37 -40.01 0.24
N SER A 120 7.42 -39.30 -0.88
CA SER A 120 8.66 -38.81 -1.48
C SER A 120 9.05 -37.43 -0.98
N LEU A 121 8.11 -36.64 -0.43
CA LEU A 121 8.38 -35.27 0.04
C LEU A 121 9.49 -35.19 1.10
N PRO A 122 9.57 -36.07 2.13
CA PRO A 122 10.67 -36.05 3.10
C PRO A 122 12.07 -36.26 2.49
N LEU A 123 12.18 -36.80 1.28
CA LEU A 123 13.47 -36.96 0.61
C LEU A 123 14.13 -35.61 0.27
N ILE A 124 13.39 -34.50 0.31
CA ILE A 124 13.96 -33.15 0.16
C ILE A 124 14.98 -32.85 1.27
N ASP A 125 14.80 -33.37 2.48
CA ASP A 125 15.81 -33.23 3.54
C ASP A 125 17.16 -33.84 3.13
N ILE A 126 17.12 -34.99 2.48
CA ILE A 126 18.31 -35.66 1.96
C ILE A 126 18.94 -34.80 0.85
N LEU A 127 18.14 -34.21 -0.05
CA LEU A 127 18.65 -33.30 -1.07
C LEU A 127 19.35 -32.08 -0.46
N LEU A 128 18.71 -31.44 0.51
CA LEU A 128 19.25 -30.25 1.18
C LEU A 128 20.55 -30.58 1.93
N SER A 129 20.62 -31.72 2.61
CA SER A 129 21.84 -32.16 3.32
C SER A 129 23.03 -32.45 2.39
N ARG A 130 22.75 -32.74 1.11
CA ARG A 130 23.76 -33.05 0.08
C ARG A 130 23.99 -31.88 -0.89
N CYS A 131 23.26 -30.78 -0.72
CA CYS A 131 23.37 -29.59 -1.55
C CYS A 131 24.65 -28.85 -1.18
N THR A 132 25.52 -28.59 -2.16
CA THR A 132 26.75 -27.83 -1.95
C THR A 132 26.50 -26.33 -2.15
N ASP A 133 27.16 -25.49 -1.33
CA ASP A 133 26.90 -24.03 -1.26
C ASP A 133 27.26 -23.26 -2.54
N GLU A 134 28.25 -23.68 -3.35
CA GLU A 134 28.56 -22.97 -4.60
C GLU A 134 29.43 -23.78 -5.60
N THR A 135 29.04 -23.68 -6.88
CA THR A 135 29.81 -23.84 -8.15
C THR A 135 30.88 -24.94 -8.31
N ARG A 136 30.84 -26.05 -7.56
CA ARG A 136 31.65 -27.22 -7.94
C ARG A 136 30.91 -28.04 -8.98
N LYS A 137 31.23 -27.81 -10.26
CA LYS A 137 30.79 -28.55 -11.46
C LYS A 137 29.26 -28.51 -11.73
N ALA A 138 28.89 -28.24 -12.98
CA ALA A 138 27.50 -28.26 -13.46
C ALA A 138 26.75 -29.59 -13.18
N THR A 139 27.50 -30.66 -12.96
CA THR A 139 27.02 -32.03 -12.70
C THR A 139 26.79 -32.36 -11.23
N GLU A 140 27.18 -31.50 -10.28
CA GLU A 140 26.89 -31.72 -8.85
C GLU A 140 25.51 -31.17 -8.47
N LEU A 141 24.93 -31.74 -7.41
CA LEU A 141 23.64 -31.31 -6.90
C LEU A 141 23.81 -30.01 -6.10
N SER A 142 23.41 -28.89 -6.69
CA SER A 142 23.47 -27.55 -6.09
C SER A 142 22.07 -26.94 -5.94
N TRP A 143 21.98 -25.78 -5.29
CA TRP A 143 20.72 -25.03 -5.13
C TRP A 143 20.01 -24.80 -6.46
N TYR A 144 20.77 -24.59 -7.54
CA TYR A 144 20.24 -24.43 -8.91
C TYR A 144 19.28 -25.56 -9.33
N TRP A 145 19.59 -26.80 -8.93
CA TRP A 145 18.75 -27.96 -9.22
C TRP A 145 17.68 -28.16 -8.16
N VAL A 146 18.02 -28.00 -6.88
CA VAL A 146 17.05 -28.14 -5.77
C VAL A 146 15.92 -27.12 -5.89
N ARG A 147 16.20 -25.90 -6.39
CA ARG A 147 15.20 -24.88 -6.71
C ARG A 147 14.10 -25.40 -7.63
N LEU A 148 14.42 -26.27 -8.60
CA LEU A 148 13.41 -26.82 -9.52
C LEU A 148 12.40 -27.71 -8.79
N VAL A 149 12.84 -28.45 -7.76
CA VAL A 149 11.95 -29.25 -6.92
C VAL A 149 10.97 -28.34 -6.17
N PHE A 150 11.49 -27.26 -5.58
CA PHE A 150 10.65 -26.28 -4.88
C PHE A 150 9.68 -25.58 -5.83
N GLN A 151 10.15 -25.14 -7.00
CA GLN A 151 9.28 -24.56 -8.02
C GLN A 151 8.16 -25.53 -8.41
N ARG A 152 8.47 -26.80 -8.68
CA ARG A 152 7.47 -27.80 -9.06
C ARG A 152 6.46 -28.05 -7.94
N GLY A 153 6.92 -28.13 -6.69
CA GLY A 153 6.06 -28.34 -5.52
C GLY A 153 5.17 -27.14 -5.20
N LEU A 154 5.70 -25.92 -5.32
CA LEU A 154 4.96 -24.66 -5.09
C LEU A 154 3.96 -24.37 -6.22
N GLU A 155 4.26 -24.74 -7.47
CA GLU A 155 3.34 -24.62 -8.60
C GLU A 155 2.37 -25.81 -8.73
N HIS A 156 2.37 -26.74 -7.77
CA HIS A 156 1.62 -27.97 -7.89
C HIS A 156 0.09 -27.74 -7.90
N CYS A 157 -0.64 -28.55 -8.66
CA CYS A 157 -2.11 -28.45 -8.79
C CYS A 157 -2.89 -28.77 -7.48
N LYS A 158 -2.22 -29.33 -6.48
CA LYS A 158 -2.79 -29.67 -5.17
C LYS A 158 -2.23 -28.76 -4.10
N GLY A 159 -3.11 -27.97 -3.48
CA GLY A 159 -2.75 -27.02 -2.45
C GLY A 159 -2.05 -27.63 -1.22
N TRP A 160 -2.33 -28.89 -0.85
CA TRP A 160 -1.60 -29.55 0.25
C TRP A 160 -0.11 -29.76 -0.06
N ILE A 161 0.23 -30.05 -1.31
CA ILE A 161 1.64 -30.17 -1.74
C ILE A 161 2.29 -28.79 -1.74
N ARG A 162 1.58 -27.76 -2.24
CA ARG A 162 2.07 -26.37 -2.20
C ARG A 162 2.34 -25.91 -0.77
N PHE A 163 1.40 -26.15 0.13
CA PHE A 163 1.51 -25.81 1.55
C PHE A 163 2.66 -26.53 2.25
N TRP A 164 2.78 -27.85 2.05
CA TRP A 164 3.90 -28.62 2.58
C TRP A 164 5.23 -28.10 2.03
N THR A 165 5.29 -27.81 0.72
CA THR A 165 6.50 -27.31 0.04
C THR A 165 6.88 -25.93 0.55
N ALA A 166 5.91 -25.03 0.77
CA ALA A 166 6.14 -23.71 1.35
C ALA A 166 6.72 -23.83 2.77
N ARG A 167 6.15 -24.67 3.64
CA ARG A 167 6.73 -24.95 4.97
C ARG A 167 8.15 -25.49 4.87
N LYS A 168 8.39 -26.40 3.93
CA LYS A 168 9.73 -26.96 3.73
C LYS A 168 10.72 -25.92 3.22
N PHE A 169 10.28 -25.00 2.37
CA PHE A 169 11.11 -23.89 1.87
C PHE A 169 11.64 -23.03 3.02
N LEU A 170 10.81 -22.75 4.04
CA LEU A 170 11.23 -21.99 5.23
C LEU A 170 12.29 -22.70 6.09
N SER A 171 12.46 -24.02 5.92
CA SER A 171 13.50 -24.80 6.61
C SER A 171 14.84 -24.86 5.86
N VAL A 172 14.91 -24.30 4.65
CA VAL A 172 16.15 -24.22 3.88
C VAL A 172 17.11 -23.27 4.60
N GLN A 173 18.36 -23.68 4.79
CA GLN A 173 19.38 -22.79 5.35
C GLN A 173 19.68 -21.66 4.35
N PRO A 174 19.56 -20.38 4.74
CA PRO A 174 19.77 -19.26 3.81
C PRO A 174 21.14 -19.23 3.13
N ALA A 175 22.16 -19.82 3.75
CA ALA A 175 23.49 -19.98 3.15
C ALA A 175 23.45 -20.72 1.80
N ILE A 176 22.59 -21.75 1.68
CA ILE A 176 22.39 -22.51 0.44
C ILE A 176 21.83 -21.62 -0.68
N MET A 177 21.11 -20.56 -0.32
CA MET A 177 20.46 -19.63 -1.22
C MET A 177 21.21 -18.29 -1.36
N ALA A 178 22.44 -18.19 -0.84
CA ALA A 178 23.11 -16.90 -0.65
C ALA A 178 23.28 -16.05 -1.93
N ASN A 179 23.20 -16.65 -3.13
CA ASN A 179 23.25 -15.94 -4.40
C ASN A 179 21.92 -15.89 -5.16
N ASP A 180 20.84 -16.40 -4.57
CA ASP A 180 19.56 -16.61 -5.25
C ASP A 180 18.37 -16.24 -4.37
N PHE A 181 18.38 -15.02 -3.85
CA PHE A 181 17.22 -14.46 -3.15
C PHE A 181 16.03 -14.23 -4.07
N SER A 182 16.22 -14.23 -5.40
CA SER A 182 15.11 -14.11 -6.35
C SER A 182 14.11 -15.26 -6.20
N ALA A 183 14.56 -16.44 -5.76
CA ALA A 183 13.68 -17.57 -5.45
C ALA A 183 12.61 -17.23 -4.39
N ILE A 184 12.85 -16.29 -3.48
CA ILE A 184 11.85 -15.82 -2.50
C ILE A 184 10.69 -15.13 -3.25
N PHE A 185 11.01 -14.21 -4.16
CA PHE A 185 10.04 -13.43 -4.92
C PHE A 185 9.38 -14.21 -6.07
N GLU A 186 10.11 -15.14 -6.67
CA GLU A 186 9.62 -15.93 -7.81
C GLU A 186 8.82 -17.17 -7.38
N LEU A 187 9.14 -17.76 -6.23
CA LEU A 187 8.54 -19.03 -5.81
C LEU A 187 7.69 -18.91 -4.55
N LEU A 188 8.25 -18.37 -3.47
CA LEU A 188 7.59 -18.40 -2.16
C LEU A 188 6.47 -17.35 -2.06
N LEU A 189 6.80 -16.07 -2.30
CA LEU A 189 5.87 -14.96 -2.13
C LEU A 189 4.64 -15.04 -3.04
N PRO A 190 4.71 -15.48 -4.31
CA PRO A 190 3.51 -15.62 -5.15
C PRO A 190 2.48 -16.55 -4.52
N ILE A 191 2.91 -17.68 -3.94
CA ILE A 191 2.01 -18.60 -3.24
C ILE A 191 1.46 -17.98 -1.96
N MET A 192 2.23 -17.13 -1.27
CA MET A 192 1.72 -16.37 -0.13
C MET A 192 0.69 -15.30 -0.54
N SER A 193 0.57 -14.94 -1.83
CA SER A 193 -0.49 -14.03 -2.27
C SER A 193 -1.83 -14.73 -2.52
N GLU A 194 -1.85 -16.07 -2.54
CA GLU A 194 -3.07 -16.87 -2.77
C GLU A 194 -3.83 -17.16 -1.47
N TYR A 195 -5.17 -17.11 -1.52
CA TYR A 195 -6.04 -17.44 -0.38
C TYR A 195 -5.89 -18.90 0.11
N ASP A 196 -5.62 -19.85 -0.79
CA ASP A 196 -5.58 -21.30 -0.50
C ASP A 196 -4.54 -21.65 0.59
N ILE A 197 -3.44 -20.91 0.70
CA ILE A 197 -2.43 -21.16 1.73
C ILE A 197 -2.96 -20.85 3.14
N TYR A 198 -3.73 -19.76 3.28
CA TYR A 198 -4.26 -19.30 4.56
C TYR A 198 -5.34 -20.24 5.08
N TRP A 199 -6.22 -20.71 4.20
CA TRP A 199 -7.22 -21.72 4.54
C TRP A 199 -6.56 -23.00 5.09
N ARG A 200 -5.39 -23.38 4.58
CA ARG A 200 -4.65 -24.56 5.05
C ARG A 200 -3.95 -24.31 6.38
N MET A 201 -3.37 -23.13 6.57
CA MET A 201 -2.78 -22.74 7.85
C MET A 201 -3.83 -22.76 8.96
N ASP A 202 -5.02 -22.23 8.69
CA ASP A 202 -6.16 -22.23 9.62
C ASP A 202 -6.61 -23.66 9.94
N ARG A 203 -6.79 -24.50 8.91
CA ARG A 203 -7.16 -25.90 9.09
C ARG A 203 -6.16 -26.72 9.91
N GLU A 204 -4.87 -26.46 9.76
CA GLU A 204 -3.79 -27.11 10.50
C GLU A 204 -3.51 -26.43 11.85
N GLY A 205 -4.14 -25.29 12.16
CA GLY A 205 -3.94 -24.54 13.39
C GLY A 205 -2.51 -24.03 13.58
N CYS A 206 -1.77 -23.76 12.50
CA CYS A 206 -0.34 -23.49 12.55
C CYS A 206 0.05 -22.09 12.03
N PHE A 207 -0.87 -21.13 12.09
CA PHE A 207 -0.66 -19.78 11.57
C PHE A 207 0.51 -19.06 12.25
N ASP A 208 0.54 -19.03 13.59
CA ASP A 208 1.58 -18.34 14.35
C ASP A 208 2.96 -18.98 14.19
N ASP A 209 3.03 -20.31 14.13
CA ASP A 209 4.26 -21.07 13.89
C ASP A 209 4.81 -20.79 12.49
N PHE A 210 3.93 -20.75 11.48
CA PHE A 210 4.33 -20.44 10.11
C PHE A 210 4.81 -19.00 10.00
N LEU A 211 4.08 -18.04 10.58
CA LEU A 211 4.46 -16.63 10.60
C LEU A 211 5.84 -16.45 11.26
N SER A 212 6.06 -17.06 12.42
CA SER A 212 7.33 -16.99 13.15
C SER A 212 8.47 -17.62 12.34
N SER A 213 8.23 -18.74 11.68
CA SER A 213 9.20 -19.41 10.80
C SER A 213 9.56 -18.54 9.60
N LEU A 214 8.57 -17.90 8.97
CA LEU A 214 8.79 -17.02 7.83
C LEU A 214 9.60 -15.78 8.22
N ILE A 215 9.26 -15.14 9.34
CA ILE A 215 10.01 -13.99 9.86
C ILE A 215 11.45 -14.39 10.16
N SER A 216 11.67 -15.53 10.83
CA SER A 216 13.01 -16.03 11.14
C SER A 216 13.80 -16.33 9.88
N PHE A 217 13.19 -17.00 8.90
CA PHE A 217 13.80 -17.31 7.61
C PHE A 217 14.24 -16.04 6.87
N LEU A 218 13.31 -15.10 6.67
CA LEU A 218 13.60 -13.83 5.99
C LEU A 218 14.65 -13.01 6.73
N THR A 219 14.61 -12.96 8.06
CA THR A 219 15.63 -12.28 8.87
C THR A 219 17.03 -12.87 8.62
N CYS A 220 17.13 -14.20 8.56
CA CYS A 220 18.39 -14.88 8.26
C CYS A 220 18.85 -14.67 6.81
N CYS A 221 17.93 -14.51 5.84
CA CYS A 221 18.26 -14.16 4.46
C CYS A 221 18.77 -12.71 4.32
N VAL A 222 18.19 -11.78 5.08
CA VAL A 222 18.46 -10.34 4.95
C VAL A 222 19.77 -9.93 5.65
N ARG A 223 20.09 -10.52 6.82
CA ARG A 223 21.29 -10.17 7.61
C ARG A 223 22.64 -10.22 6.88
N PRO A 224 22.94 -11.23 6.03
CA PRO A 224 24.24 -11.33 5.38
C PRO A 224 24.36 -10.48 4.11
N LEU A 225 23.30 -9.79 3.68
CA LEU A 225 23.31 -9.01 2.44
C LEU A 225 24.22 -7.79 2.55
N ASP A 226 24.98 -7.50 1.48
CA ASP A 226 25.60 -6.19 1.32
C ASP A 226 24.54 -5.09 1.10
N ASN A 227 24.89 -3.83 1.36
CA ASN A 227 23.97 -2.70 1.27
C ASN A 227 23.28 -2.56 -0.11
N THR A 228 23.97 -2.90 -1.20
CA THR A 228 23.42 -2.76 -2.57
C THR A 228 22.35 -3.84 -2.81
N THR A 229 22.64 -5.07 -2.43
CA THR A 229 21.74 -6.21 -2.59
C THR A 229 20.57 -6.11 -1.63
N LEU A 230 20.80 -5.58 -0.42
CA LEU A 230 19.79 -5.27 0.57
C LEU A 230 18.80 -4.21 0.07
N ALA A 231 19.29 -3.11 -0.53
CA ALA A 231 18.43 -2.10 -1.15
C ALA A 231 17.53 -2.72 -2.24
N ARG A 232 18.10 -3.51 -3.15
CA ARG A 232 17.32 -4.23 -4.19
C ARG A 232 16.28 -5.16 -3.57
N PHE A 233 16.64 -5.89 -2.52
CA PHE A 233 15.69 -6.75 -1.81
C PHE A 233 14.51 -5.95 -1.25
N CYS A 234 14.76 -4.83 -0.56
CA CYS A 234 13.72 -3.96 -0.01
C CYS A 234 12.82 -3.38 -1.12
N GLN A 235 13.39 -2.93 -2.24
CA GLN A 235 12.63 -2.47 -3.39
C GLN A 235 11.72 -3.58 -3.96
N SER A 236 12.25 -4.80 -4.14
CA SER A 236 11.45 -5.95 -4.58
C SER A 236 10.33 -6.33 -3.60
N VAL A 237 10.53 -6.14 -2.29
CA VAL A 237 9.45 -6.31 -1.29
C VAL A 237 8.34 -5.30 -1.51
N LEU A 238 8.67 -4.01 -1.68
CA LEU A 238 7.68 -2.96 -1.91
C LEU A 238 6.93 -3.19 -3.23
N GLU A 239 7.65 -3.50 -4.31
CA GLU A 239 7.07 -3.83 -5.61
C GLU A 239 6.11 -5.02 -5.52
N PHE A 240 6.53 -6.10 -4.85
CA PHE A 240 5.68 -7.27 -4.67
C PHE A 240 4.41 -6.91 -3.89
N LEU A 241 4.53 -6.20 -2.76
CA LEU A 241 3.36 -5.84 -1.94
C LEU A 241 2.34 -4.99 -2.72
N ILE A 242 2.77 -4.11 -3.62
CA ILE A 242 1.86 -3.32 -4.48
C ILE A 242 0.96 -4.23 -5.36
N THR A 243 1.47 -5.40 -5.75
CA THR A 243 0.73 -6.37 -6.58
C THR A 243 -0.28 -7.20 -5.79
N VAL A 244 -0.13 -7.32 -4.47
CA VAL A 244 -1.00 -8.16 -3.62
C VAL A 244 -2.39 -7.53 -3.53
N LYS A 245 -3.42 -8.26 -3.97
CA LYS A 245 -4.82 -7.82 -3.93
C LYS A 245 -5.66 -8.54 -2.87
N GLU A 246 -5.22 -9.71 -2.43
CA GLU A 246 -5.92 -10.52 -1.44
C GLU A 246 -5.74 -9.92 -0.03
N PRO A 247 -6.80 -9.53 0.69
CA PRO A 247 -6.69 -8.90 2.00
C PRO A 247 -5.98 -9.77 3.04
N SER A 248 -6.32 -11.06 3.10
CA SER A 248 -5.68 -12.02 4.02
C SER A 248 -4.17 -12.07 3.80
N ALA A 249 -3.76 -12.07 2.53
CA ALA A 249 -2.36 -12.04 2.16
C ALA A 249 -1.68 -10.74 2.54
N MET A 250 -2.32 -9.59 2.27
CA MET A 250 -1.76 -8.29 2.61
C MET A 250 -1.58 -8.13 4.13
N ILE A 251 -2.53 -8.59 4.94
CA ILE A 251 -2.40 -8.56 6.41
C ILE A 251 -1.20 -9.40 6.84
N PHE A 252 -1.16 -10.66 6.39
CA PHE A 252 -0.10 -11.58 6.77
C PHE A 252 1.29 -11.11 6.35
N LEU A 253 1.43 -10.66 5.09
CA LEU A 253 2.71 -10.20 4.55
C LEU A 253 3.13 -8.87 5.17
N SER A 254 2.22 -7.90 5.35
CA SER A 254 2.55 -6.65 6.04
C SER A 254 3.02 -6.92 7.48
N GLN A 255 2.39 -7.84 8.21
CA GLN A 255 2.81 -8.24 9.55
C GLN A 255 4.14 -8.98 9.57
N THR A 256 4.42 -9.79 8.54
CA THR A 256 5.70 -10.49 8.38
C THR A 256 6.83 -9.49 8.17
N PHE A 257 6.68 -8.62 7.18
CA PHE A 257 7.73 -7.68 6.80
C PHE A 257 7.94 -6.58 7.85
N SER A 258 6.89 -6.13 8.55
CA SER A 258 7.02 -5.12 9.63
C SER A 258 7.81 -5.61 10.86
N LYS A 259 8.07 -6.92 10.95
CA LYS A 259 8.86 -7.56 12.00
C LYS A 259 10.30 -7.87 11.57
N LEU A 260 10.69 -7.55 10.33
CA LEU A 260 12.09 -7.64 9.92
C LEU A 260 12.94 -6.62 10.70
N PRO A 261 14.22 -6.93 10.95
CA PRO A 261 15.12 -6.00 11.62
C PRO A 261 15.27 -4.70 10.83
N HIS A 262 15.65 -3.63 11.52
CA HIS A 262 15.98 -2.37 10.87
C HIS A 262 17.17 -2.56 9.92
N VAL A 263 17.02 -2.04 8.71
CA VAL A 263 17.97 -2.10 7.60
C VAL A 263 18.02 -0.74 6.93
N ASP A 264 19.18 -0.08 6.96
CA ASP A 264 19.42 1.23 6.32
C ASP A 264 19.59 1.07 4.81
N ALA A 265 18.50 0.77 4.10
CA ALA A 265 18.54 0.27 2.73
C ALA A 265 17.96 1.24 1.69
N LEU A 266 16.86 1.92 2.03
CA LEU A 266 16.11 2.77 1.11
C LEU A 266 16.49 4.25 1.29
N GLU A 267 16.55 4.97 0.17
CA GLU A 267 16.78 6.42 0.15
C GLU A 267 15.46 7.18 -0.06
N LEU A 268 15.52 8.51 0.05
CA LEU A 268 14.35 9.39 -0.10
C LEU A 268 13.70 9.32 -1.49
N ASP A 269 14.44 8.87 -2.51
CA ASP A 269 13.90 8.74 -3.87
C ASP A 269 12.90 7.56 -3.98
N ASP A 270 12.91 6.62 -3.02
CA ASP A 270 12.04 5.43 -3.00
C ASP A 270 10.61 5.73 -2.48
N ASP A 271 10.34 6.94 -2.00
CA ASP A 271 9.06 7.37 -1.44
C ASP A 271 7.88 7.19 -2.40
N GLY A 272 8.14 7.31 -3.71
CA GLY A 272 7.16 7.11 -4.76
C GLY A 272 6.57 5.69 -4.74
N MET A 273 7.38 4.67 -4.42
CA MET A 273 6.91 3.29 -4.29
C MET A 273 6.05 3.12 -3.04
N PHE A 274 6.46 3.70 -1.91
CA PHE A 274 5.69 3.61 -0.68
C PHE A 274 4.32 4.30 -0.80
N ARG A 275 4.25 5.45 -1.49
CA ARG A 275 2.97 6.10 -1.82
C ARG A 275 2.06 5.20 -2.65
N LYS A 276 2.60 4.57 -3.69
CA LYS A 276 1.85 3.59 -4.51
C LYS A 276 1.34 2.42 -3.67
N LEU A 277 2.13 1.95 -2.72
CA LEU A 277 1.77 0.86 -1.80
C LEU A 277 0.61 1.27 -0.87
N LEU A 278 0.65 2.46 -0.28
CA LEU A 278 -0.46 2.98 0.51
C LEU A 278 -1.73 3.14 -0.33
N SER A 279 -1.64 3.71 -1.54
CA SER A 279 -2.78 3.79 -2.46
C SER A 279 -3.33 2.40 -2.84
N SER A 280 -2.48 1.39 -2.99
CA SER A 280 -2.93 0.01 -3.23
C SER A 280 -3.73 -0.55 -2.04
N THR A 281 -3.38 -0.16 -0.81
CA THR A 281 -4.10 -0.56 0.40
C THR A 281 -5.50 0.07 0.47
N GLU A 282 -5.66 1.29 -0.05
CA GLU A 282 -6.97 1.96 -0.15
C GLU A 282 -7.93 1.21 -1.07
N SER A 283 -7.40 0.53 -2.10
CA SER A 283 -8.18 -0.26 -3.04
C SER A 283 -8.68 -1.60 -2.49
N LEU A 284 -8.25 -2.01 -1.29
CA LEU A 284 -8.72 -3.24 -0.65
C LEU A 284 -10.22 -3.14 -0.32
N ARG A 285 -10.94 -4.24 -0.54
CA ARG A 285 -12.40 -4.31 -0.35
C ARG A 285 -12.84 -4.21 1.10
N GLU A 286 -11.99 -4.64 2.03
CA GLU A 286 -12.33 -4.78 3.45
C GLU A 286 -11.78 -3.61 4.28
N PRO A 287 -12.60 -2.60 4.62
CA PRO A 287 -12.12 -1.37 5.27
C PRO A 287 -11.57 -1.61 6.67
N GLN A 288 -12.03 -2.65 7.39
CA GLN A 288 -11.60 -2.96 8.75
C GLN A 288 -10.12 -3.34 8.87
N PHE A 289 -9.50 -3.87 7.79
CA PHE A 289 -8.11 -4.29 7.81
C PHE A 289 -7.13 -3.19 7.40
N LYS A 290 -7.62 -2.15 6.70
CA LYS A 290 -6.79 -1.05 6.22
C LYS A 290 -5.97 -0.40 7.34
N PRO A 291 -6.51 -0.09 8.54
CA PRO A 291 -5.71 0.53 9.59
C PRO A 291 -4.52 -0.33 10.05
N VAL A 292 -4.75 -1.63 10.23
CA VAL A 292 -3.72 -2.58 10.69
C VAL A 292 -2.66 -2.78 9.61
N ILE A 293 -3.08 -2.95 8.36
CA ILE A 293 -2.16 -3.07 7.22
C ILE A 293 -1.31 -1.81 7.10
N SER A 294 -1.93 -0.63 7.10
CA SER A 294 -1.19 0.62 6.98
C SER A 294 -0.21 0.82 8.13
N ALA A 295 -0.58 0.50 9.38
CA ALA A 295 0.34 0.55 10.51
C ALA A 295 1.56 -0.35 10.30
N ASN A 296 1.35 -1.58 9.85
CA ASN A 296 2.42 -2.51 9.52
C ASN A 296 3.31 -2.01 8.38
N LEU A 297 2.71 -1.43 7.33
CA LEU A 297 3.44 -0.89 6.18
C LEU A 297 4.28 0.34 6.55
N PHE A 298 3.77 1.23 7.40
CA PHE A 298 4.57 2.34 7.93
C PHE A 298 5.76 1.81 8.73
N LYS A 299 5.54 0.83 9.61
CA LYS A 299 6.62 0.19 10.36
C LYS A 299 7.64 -0.46 9.42
N LEU A 300 7.21 -1.21 8.42
CA LEU A 300 8.09 -1.78 7.39
C LEU A 300 8.95 -0.70 6.72
N TYR A 301 8.32 0.35 6.22
CA TYR A 301 9.02 1.40 5.50
C TYR A 301 10.04 2.13 6.38
N ILE A 302 9.65 2.45 7.62
CA ILE A 302 10.55 3.03 8.63
C ILE A 302 11.72 2.08 8.95
N ASN A 303 11.47 0.78 9.03
CA ASN A 303 12.53 -0.21 9.23
C ASN A 303 13.50 -0.27 8.04
N MET A 304 13.07 0.08 6.84
CA MET A 304 13.89 -0.01 5.62
C MET A 304 14.58 1.31 5.24
N LEU A 305 14.11 2.43 5.79
CA LEU A 305 14.61 3.76 5.47
C LEU A 305 15.98 4.01 6.09
N LYS A 306 16.88 4.56 5.29
CA LYS A 306 18.12 5.17 5.77
C LYS A 306 17.80 6.50 6.45
N TRP A 307 18.03 6.55 7.77
CA TRP A 307 17.69 7.72 8.56
C TRP A 307 18.63 8.89 8.28
N SER A 308 18.02 10.04 8.01
CA SER A 308 18.68 11.34 7.91
C SER A 308 17.73 12.42 8.43
N GLU A 309 18.24 13.63 8.65
CA GLU A 309 17.42 14.76 9.08
C GLU A 309 16.25 15.02 8.11
N SER A 310 16.48 14.93 6.80
CA SER A 310 15.44 15.10 5.79
C SER A 310 14.44 13.95 5.77
N THR A 311 14.88 12.70 6.03
CA THR A 311 14.02 11.50 5.94
C THR A 311 12.78 11.58 6.81
N ILE A 312 12.89 12.05 8.06
CA ILE A 312 11.76 12.05 9.00
C ILE A 312 10.64 13.01 8.58
N TRP A 313 11.03 14.19 8.09
CA TRP A 313 10.10 15.21 7.63
C TRP A 313 9.45 14.77 6.33
N THR A 314 10.18 14.05 5.48
CA THR A 314 9.61 13.48 4.26
C THR A 314 8.62 12.36 4.58
N VAL A 315 8.89 11.47 5.53
CA VAL A 315 7.93 10.46 6.00
C VAL A 315 6.62 11.12 6.46
N ALA A 316 6.72 12.20 7.23
CA ALA A 316 5.54 12.96 7.66
C ALA A 316 4.74 13.51 6.47
N SER A 317 5.42 13.97 5.40
CA SER A 317 4.77 14.47 4.19
C SER A 317 4.01 13.39 3.40
N ILE A 318 4.41 12.13 3.52
CA ILE A 318 3.76 10.99 2.85
C ILE A 318 2.44 10.63 3.53
N VAL A 319 2.36 10.83 4.85
CA VAL A 319 1.18 10.52 5.65
C VAL A 319 0.08 11.54 5.36
N ARG A 320 -0.88 11.13 4.52
CA ARG A 320 -2.11 11.86 4.24
C ARG A 320 -3.27 11.28 5.04
N TYR A 321 -4.33 12.07 5.22
CA TYR A 321 -5.64 11.56 5.64
C TYR A 321 -6.06 10.37 4.75
N PRO A 322 -6.54 9.23 5.30
CA PRO A 322 -6.94 8.99 6.69
C PRO A 322 -5.84 8.42 7.61
N TYR A 323 -4.59 8.33 7.17
CA TYR A 323 -3.51 7.64 7.90
C TYR A 323 -2.90 8.44 9.05
N GLU A 324 -3.27 9.71 9.20
CA GLU A 324 -2.75 10.62 10.23
C GLU A 324 -2.90 10.08 11.66
N SER A 325 -4.04 9.45 12.00
CA SER A 325 -4.25 8.86 13.32
C SER A 325 -3.37 7.63 13.55
N ILE A 326 -3.28 6.76 12.55
CA ILE A 326 -2.47 5.54 12.59
C ILE A 326 -0.99 5.89 12.75
N PHE A 327 -0.51 6.86 11.96
CA PHE A 327 0.86 7.33 12.03
C PHE A 327 1.17 7.95 13.40
N ARG A 328 0.28 8.79 13.93
CA ARG A 328 0.44 9.32 15.29
C ARG A 328 0.53 8.19 16.31
N ASP A 329 -0.40 7.25 16.31
CA ASP A 329 -0.43 6.18 17.31
C ASP A 329 0.82 5.29 17.20
N LEU A 330 1.35 5.11 15.97
CA LEU A 330 2.62 4.41 15.71
C LEU A 330 3.83 5.16 16.30
N LEU A 331 3.94 6.47 16.08
CA LEU A 331 5.06 7.28 16.57
C LEU A 331 5.16 7.35 18.10
N TYR A 332 4.03 7.19 18.79
CA TYR A 332 3.96 7.13 20.25
C TYR A 332 4.02 5.71 20.82
N SER A 333 4.11 4.68 19.97
CA SER A 333 4.23 3.29 20.41
C SER A 333 5.66 2.97 20.90
N GLU A 334 5.78 2.12 21.92
CA GLU A 334 7.08 1.69 22.46
C GLU A 334 7.99 1.04 21.41
N GLY A 335 7.38 0.34 20.43
CA GLY A 335 8.12 -0.30 19.34
C GLY A 335 8.83 0.68 18.40
N PHE A 336 8.54 1.98 18.52
CA PHE A 336 9.17 3.04 17.75
C PHE A 336 10.30 3.77 18.48
N GLN A 337 10.54 3.47 19.75
CA GLN A 337 11.51 4.19 20.58
C GLN A 337 12.94 4.06 20.05
N ASN A 338 13.34 2.88 19.57
CA ASN A 338 14.67 2.64 19.02
C ASN A 338 14.98 3.50 17.78
N TYR A 339 13.97 3.85 16.98
CA TYR A 339 14.16 4.71 15.80
C TYR A 339 14.35 6.17 16.21
N TRP A 340 13.64 6.59 17.25
CA TRP A 340 13.81 7.91 17.84
C TRP A 340 15.20 8.07 18.44
N ASP A 341 15.74 7.04 19.10
CA ASP A 341 17.08 7.09 19.68
C ASP A 341 18.15 7.29 18.59
N SER A 342 18.07 6.57 17.47
CA SER A 342 18.94 6.79 16.30
C SER A 342 18.80 8.20 15.73
N PHE A 343 17.58 8.75 15.70
CA PHE A 343 17.34 10.11 15.21
C PHE A 343 17.88 11.20 16.15
N VAL A 344 17.73 11.04 17.46
CA VAL A 344 18.29 11.97 18.46
C VAL A 344 19.81 12.05 18.33
N THR A 345 20.47 10.93 17.99
CA THR A 345 21.92 10.95 17.72
C THR A 345 22.30 11.69 16.44
N LEU A 346 21.38 11.81 15.47
CA LEU A 346 21.58 12.54 14.21
C LEU A 346 21.25 14.04 14.34
N LEU A 347 20.29 14.40 15.20
CA LEU A 347 20.01 15.78 15.52
C LEU A 347 21.18 16.41 16.29
N SER A 348 21.45 17.68 16.03
CA SER A 348 22.43 18.45 16.81
C SER A 348 22.07 18.33 18.31
N PRO A 349 23.02 17.96 19.19
CA PRO A 349 22.73 17.64 20.60
C PRO A 349 22.18 18.81 21.44
N ASN A 350 21.99 19.99 20.84
CA ASN A 350 21.55 21.22 21.51
C ASN A 350 20.41 21.96 20.79
N ILE A 351 19.58 21.29 19.97
CA ILE A 351 18.41 21.98 19.38
C ILE A 351 17.57 22.61 20.48
N SER A 352 17.38 23.92 20.39
CA SER A 352 16.51 24.70 21.26
C SER A 352 15.05 24.59 20.83
N ALA A 353 14.13 24.96 21.74
CA ALA A 353 12.69 25.05 21.41
C ALA A 353 12.43 25.99 20.22
N PHE A 354 13.18 27.09 20.13
CA PHE A 354 13.13 28.05 19.03
C PHE A 354 13.53 27.40 17.70
N GLU A 355 14.67 26.73 17.65
CA GLU A 355 15.17 26.05 16.44
C GLU A 355 14.24 24.92 16.00
N LEU A 356 13.66 24.17 16.94
CA LEU A 356 12.71 23.10 16.62
C LEU A 356 11.42 23.66 15.98
N ILE A 357 10.93 24.80 16.47
CA ILE A 357 9.74 25.46 15.90
C ILE A 357 10.07 26.04 14.53
N ASP A 358 11.23 26.67 14.34
CA ASP A 358 11.66 27.17 13.02
C ASP A 358 11.79 26.04 12.01
N LEU A 359 12.40 24.93 12.41
CA LEU A 359 12.52 23.73 11.57
C LEU A 359 11.14 23.17 11.22
N TYR A 360 10.23 23.07 12.20
CA TYR A 360 8.84 22.67 11.96
C TYR A 360 8.17 23.58 10.92
N LEU A 361 8.29 24.90 11.07
CA LEU A 361 7.67 25.86 10.17
C LEU A 361 8.27 25.80 8.77
N GLU A 362 9.58 25.67 8.63
CA GLU A 362 10.27 25.50 7.35
C GLU A 362 9.81 24.22 6.63
N LYS A 363 9.79 23.10 7.35
CA LYS A 363 9.40 21.81 6.78
C LYS A 363 7.91 21.77 6.46
N ALA A 364 7.05 22.27 7.34
CA ALA A 364 5.63 22.35 7.08
C ALA A 364 5.30 23.24 5.87
N LYS A 365 5.99 24.38 5.70
CA LYS A 365 5.83 25.26 4.52
C LYS A 365 6.33 24.63 3.22
N SER A 366 7.39 23.82 3.27
CA SER A 366 7.93 23.14 2.08
C SER A 366 7.11 21.90 1.68
N THR A 367 6.39 21.29 2.61
CA THR A 367 5.50 20.17 2.32
C THR A 367 4.13 20.65 1.84
N GLN A 368 3.74 20.31 0.60
CA GLN A 368 2.37 20.58 0.10
C GLN A 368 1.27 19.81 0.87
N PHE A 369 1.64 18.73 1.57
CA PHE A 369 0.72 17.85 2.30
C PHE A 369 1.34 17.40 3.63
N GLY A 370 0.51 16.99 4.60
CA GLY A 370 0.99 16.35 5.83
C GLY A 370 1.25 17.30 7.01
N TYR A 371 0.70 18.53 7.01
CA TYR A 371 0.90 19.50 8.10
C TYR A 371 0.65 18.92 9.51
N PHE A 372 -0.35 18.05 9.66
CA PHE A 372 -0.64 17.37 10.93
C PHE A 372 0.46 16.39 11.30
N SER A 373 0.86 15.52 10.37
CA SER A 373 1.93 14.55 10.55
C SER A 373 3.26 15.24 10.90
N THR A 374 3.56 16.37 10.25
CA THR A 374 4.72 17.21 10.55
C THR A 374 4.65 17.79 11.97
N ALA A 375 3.47 18.25 12.41
CA ALA A 375 3.25 18.72 13.77
C ALA A 375 3.37 17.60 14.82
N VAL A 376 2.91 16.38 14.50
CA VAL A 376 3.05 15.21 15.35
C VAL A 376 4.53 14.83 15.52
N VAL A 377 5.33 14.85 14.45
CA VAL A 377 6.78 14.63 14.51
C VAL A 377 7.46 15.68 15.39
N ALA A 378 7.19 16.96 15.16
CA ALA A 378 7.76 18.06 15.96
C ALA A 378 7.40 17.93 17.45
N SER A 379 6.14 17.60 17.74
CA SER A 379 5.70 17.33 19.11
C SER A 379 6.45 16.16 19.73
N ARG A 380 6.58 15.03 19.03
CA ARG A 380 7.28 13.86 19.55
C ARG A 380 8.76 14.16 19.80
N LEU A 381 9.41 14.92 18.92
CA LEU A 381 10.78 15.41 19.13
C LEU A 381 10.91 16.27 20.38
N SER A 382 9.95 17.17 20.62
CA SER A 382 9.95 17.97 21.86
C SER A 382 9.86 17.09 23.11
N CYS A 383 9.14 15.96 23.06
CA CYS A 383 9.06 15.01 24.17
C CYS A 383 10.42 14.35 24.41
N ILE A 384 11.05 13.84 23.36
CA ILE A 384 12.30 13.08 23.45
C ILE A 384 13.47 13.98 23.90
N LEU A 385 13.49 15.22 23.42
CA LEU A 385 14.50 16.22 23.78
C LEU A 385 14.21 16.89 25.15
N ASN A 386 13.13 16.52 25.84
CA ASN A 386 12.66 17.15 27.08
C ASN A 386 12.44 18.67 26.95
N LEU A 387 11.97 19.12 25.79
CA LEU A 387 11.70 20.53 25.47
C LEU A 387 10.21 20.89 25.54
N GLU A 388 9.33 20.00 26.00
CA GLU A 388 7.88 20.15 25.90
C GLU A 388 7.35 21.47 26.48
N GLU A 389 7.82 21.86 27.67
CA GLU A 389 7.41 23.10 28.32
C GLU A 389 8.00 24.33 27.62
N SER A 390 9.27 24.26 27.19
CA SER A 390 9.94 25.33 26.45
C SER A 390 9.30 25.56 25.09
N VAL A 391 8.98 24.50 24.35
CA VAL A 391 8.26 24.55 23.07
C VAL A 391 6.86 25.11 23.27
N ALA A 392 6.14 24.68 24.30
CA ALA A 392 4.82 25.24 24.61
C ALA A 392 4.88 26.74 24.93
N SER A 393 5.86 27.19 25.73
CA SER A 393 6.03 28.62 26.02
C SER A 393 6.39 29.40 24.76
N GLU A 394 7.35 28.93 23.98
CA GLU A 394 7.80 29.58 22.74
C GLU A 394 6.66 29.70 21.72
N ILE A 395 5.80 28.67 21.57
CA ILE A 395 4.60 28.76 20.72
C ILE A 395 3.69 29.89 21.19
N SER A 396 3.41 29.99 22.50
CA SER A 396 2.57 31.06 23.05
C SER A 396 3.18 32.45 22.81
N ASP A 397 4.47 32.58 23.06
CA ASP A 397 5.19 33.84 22.95
C ASP A 397 5.21 34.31 21.49
N ARG A 398 5.48 33.41 20.54
CA ARG A 398 5.40 33.70 19.09
C ARG A 398 4.00 34.04 18.62
N LEU A 399 2.97 33.30 19.03
CA LEU A 399 1.59 33.62 18.66
C LEU A 399 1.20 35.03 19.14
N THR A 400 1.55 35.36 20.38
CA THR A 400 1.29 36.68 20.97
C THR A 400 2.08 37.77 20.26
N GLN A 401 3.35 37.52 19.95
CA GLN A 401 4.21 38.45 19.24
C GLN A 401 3.69 38.72 17.82
N MET A 402 3.37 37.67 17.06
CA MET A 402 2.81 37.81 15.70
C MET A 402 1.50 38.59 15.71
N TRP A 403 0.67 38.37 16.73
CA TRP A 403 -0.58 39.10 16.91
C TRP A 403 -0.35 40.58 17.20
N THR A 404 0.51 40.90 18.17
CA THR A 404 0.80 42.28 18.58
C THR A 404 1.55 43.10 17.52
N GLN A 405 2.35 42.45 16.67
CA GLN A 405 3.12 43.11 15.61
C GLN A 405 2.31 43.35 14.32
N GLY A 406 1.07 42.83 14.23
CA GLY A 406 0.25 42.96 13.02
C GLY A 406 0.83 42.24 11.79
N GLU A 407 1.83 41.37 11.99
CA GLU A 407 2.38 40.53 10.92
C GLU A 407 1.41 39.37 10.67
N HIS A 408 0.43 39.59 9.79
CA HIS A 408 -0.56 38.60 9.41
C HIS A 408 0.02 37.49 8.49
N LYS A 409 1.09 36.80 8.92
CA LYS A 409 1.56 35.56 8.28
C LYS A 409 0.56 34.44 8.56
N ARG A 410 -0.60 34.48 7.88
CA ARG A 410 -1.77 33.61 8.14
C ARG A 410 -1.42 32.13 8.17
N VAL A 411 -0.57 31.67 7.25
CA VAL A 411 -0.10 30.28 7.15
C VAL A 411 0.70 29.87 8.39
N GLU A 412 1.64 30.70 8.82
CA GLU A 412 2.52 30.41 9.96
C GLU A 412 1.74 30.35 11.27
N PHE A 413 0.77 31.25 11.45
CA PHE A 413 -0.13 31.22 12.60
C PHE A 413 -0.96 29.93 12.64
N ALA A 414 -1.52 29.50 11.51
CA ALA A 414 -2.30 28.28 11.44
C ALA A 414 -1.45 27.01 11.67
N LEU A 415 -0.19 27.00 11.22
CA LEU A 415 0.78 25.95 11.54
C LEU A 415 1.07 25.89 13.04
N LEU A 416 1.31 27.03 13.70
CA LEU A 416 1.52 27.08 15.16
C LEU A 416 0.30 26.59 15.95
N ILE A 417 -0.92 26.90 15.50
CA ILE A 417 -2.14 26.30 16.07
C ILE A 417 -2.12 24.78 15.93
N GLN A 418 -1.73 24.26 14.76
CA GLN A 418 -1.71 22.83 14.52
C GLN A 418 -0.62 22.11 15.35
N LEU A 419 0.52 22.75 15.58
CA LEU A 419 1.54 22.27 16.52
C LEU A 419 1.00 22.23 17.95
N THR A 420 0.26 23.27 18.37
CA THR A 420 -0.41 23.34 19.69
C THR A 420 -1.33 22.14 19.93
N ALA A 421 -2.02 21.67 18.89
CA ALA A 421 -2.87 20.49 18.96
C ALA A 421 -2.14 19.19 19.33
N SER A 422 -0.85 19.15 18.98
CA SER A 422 -0.04 17.93 18.96
C SER A 422 0.89 17.85 20.16
N VAL A 423 1.27 18.96 20.78
CA VAL A 423 2.16 19.01 21.96
C VAL A 423 1.49 18.49 23.25
N GLN A 424 2.26 17.85 24.13
CA GLN A 424 1.74 17.32 25.40
C GLN A 424 1.24 18.44 26.33
N GLN A 425 2.00 19.54 26.44
CA GLN A 425 1.71 20.68 27.31
C GLN A 425 0.71 21.70 26.69
N LYS A 426 -0.23 21.23 25.87
CA LYS A 426 -1.22 22.06 25.16
C LYS A 426 -2.04 22.98 26.07
N ALA A 427 -2.30 22.59 27.32
CA ALA A 427 -3.03 23.41 28.29
C ALA A 427 -2.27 24.70 28.67
N LEU A 428 -0.93 24.65 28.70
CA LEU A 428 -0.09 25.82 28.93
C LEU A 428 -0.23 26.82 27.78
N VAL A 429 -0.18 26.30 26.55
CA VAL A 429 -0.30 27.14 25.34
C VAL A 429 -1.65 27.82 25.28
N VAL A 430 -2.71 27.03 25.49
CA VAL A 430 -4.09 27.52 25.52
C VAL A 430 -4.25 28.59 26.59
N ARG A 431 -3.75 28.39 27.82
CA ARG A 431 -3.85 29.41 28.87
C ARG A 431 -3.19 30.74 28.52
N LYS A 432 -2.05 30.72 27.83
CA LYS A 432 -1.28 31.93 27.53
C LYS A 432 -1.75 32.65 26.27
N ALA A 433 -2.25 31.92 25.27
CA ALA A 433 -2.59 32.46 23.95
C ALA A 433 -4.08 32.36 23.59
N ASN A 434 -4.97 32.09 24.55
CA ASN A 434 -6.39 31.88 24.30
C ASN A 434 -7.07 33.04 23.55
N ASP A 435 -6.81 34.25 24.03
CA ASP A 435 -7.43 35.46 23.48
C ASP A 435 -6.97 35.68 22.03
N VAL A 436 -5.68 35.46 21.78
CA VAL A 436 -5.05 35.52 20.46
C VAL A 436 -5.62 34.46 19.51
N PHE A 437 -5.87 33.23 19.99
CA PHE A 437 -6.52 32.19 19.18
C PHE A 437 -7.95 32.57 18.81
N THR A 438 -8.73 33.04 19.78
CA THR A 438 -10.14 33.41 19.58
C THR A 438 -10.26 34.57 18.59
N GLU A 439 -9.41 35.58 18.73
CA GLU A 439 -9.38 36.75 17.86
C GLU A 439 -8.92 36.40 16.43
N TYR A 440 -7.92 35.51 16.28
CA TYR A 440 -7.51 35.01 14.96
C TYR A 440 -8.61 34.22 14.25
N LEU A 441 -9.29 33.32 14.98
CA LEU A 441 -10.41 32.56 14.43
C LEU A 441 -11.54 33.50 13.97
N ASP A 442 -11.80 34.56 14.73
CA ASP A 442 -12.77 35.59 14.38
C ASP A 442 -12.38 36.34 13.10
N ILE A 443 -11.14 36.81 12.98
CA ILE A 443 -10.63 37.50 11.78
C ILE A 443 -10.65 36.56 10.56
N PHE A 444 -10.18 35.32 10.70
CA PHE A 444 -10.14 34.37 9.58
C PHE A 444 -11.55 33.98 9.13
N CYS A 445 -12.46 33.80 10.09
CA CYS A 445 -13.88 33.62 9.78
C CYS A 445 -14.45 34.79 9.00
N GLU A 446 -14.01 36.02 9.25
CA GLU A 446 -14.45 37.25 8.58
C GLU A 446 -13.76 37.50 7.23
N SER A 447 -12.49 37.11 7.04
CA SER A 447 -11.62 37.64 5.98
C SER A 447 -11.87 37.13 4.55
N ALA A 448 -12.76 36.17 4.32
CA ALA A 448 -13.22 35.64 3.00
C ALA A 448 -12.16 35.22 1.94
N GLU A 449 -10.88 35.45 2.18
CA GLU A 449 -9.77 35.28 1.25
C GLU A 449 -8.85 34.14 1.72
N GLY A 450 -8.55 33.22 0.80
CA GLY A 450 -7.54 32.18 1.01
C GLY A 450 -7.58 31.10 -0.07
N ASN A 451 -6.46 30.41 -0.27
CA ASN A 451 -6.40 29.26 -1.18
C ASN A 451 -6.89 27.97 -0.48
N VAL A 452 -7.06 26.88 -1.24
CA VAL A 452 -7.59 25.60 -0.74
C VAL A 452 -6.79 25.05 0.44
N ASP A 453 -5.47 25.19 0.39
CA ASP A 453 -4.56 24.63 1.38
C ASP A 453 -4.59 25.45 2.66
N GLU A 454 -4.69 26.78 2.58
CA GLU A 454 -4.93 27.67 3.71
C GLU A 454 -6.23 27.34 4.43
N PHE A 455 -7.30 27.05 3.68
CA PHE A 455 -8.57 26.64 4.27
C PHE A 455 -8.53 25.24 4.89
N ARG A 456 -7.83 24.28 4.26
CA ARG A 456 -7.63 22.94 4.85
C ARG A 456 -6.83 23.04 6.14
N LEU A 457 -5.77 23.84 6.14
CA LEU A 457 -4.93 24.13 7.30
C LEU A 457 -5.76 24.78 8.41
N PHE A 458 -6.56 25.79 8.07
CA PHE A 458 -7.51 26.42 8.99
C PHE A 458 -8.51 25.43 9.58
N ASN A 459 -9.13 24.58 8.76
CA ASN A 459 -10.08 23.56 9.23
C ASN A 459 -9.41 22.58 10.20
N ASN A 460 -8.18 22.15 9.93
CA ASN A 460 -7.42 21.26 10.81
C ASN A 460 -7.04 21.96 12.13
N ALA A 461 -6.62 23.22 12.06
CA ALA A 461 -6.34 24.08 13.20
C ALA A 461 -7.60 24.27 14.07
N LEU A 462 -8.73 24.57 13.44
CA LEU A 462 -10.03 24.74 14.10
C LEU A 462 -10.51 23.44 14.75
N LYS A 463 -10.48 22.30 14.06
CA LYS A 463 -10.81 20.99 14.65
C LYS A 463 -9.97 20.68 15.88
N SER A 464 -8.71 21.07 15.83
CA SER A 464 -7.78 20.91 16.94
C SER A 464 -8.16 21.80 18.12
N GLN A 465 -8.46 23.07 17.87
CA GLN A 465 -8.92 24.02 18.88
C GLN A 465 -10.24 23.58 19.52
N MET A 466 -11.18 23.07 18.73
CA MET A 466 -12.48 22.64 19.25
C MET A 466 -12.39 21.46 20.22
N LYS A 467 -11.35 20.62 20.11
CA LYS A 467 -11.04 19.58 21.10
C LYS A 467 -10.47 20.16 22.41
N LEU A 468 -9.87 21.35 22.37
CA LEU A 468 -9.18 21.99 23.49
C LEU A 468 -10.09 22.95 24.27
N LEU A 469 -10.98 23.67 23.58
CA LEU A 469 -11.74 24.81 24.13
C LEU A 469 -13.23 24.51 24.32
N SER A 470 -13.58 23.58 25.21
CA SER A 470 -14.97 23.11 25.39
C SER A 470 -16.04 24.18 25.71
N ALA A 471 -15.67 25.35 26.26
CA ALA A 471 -16.62 26.39 26.66
C ALA A 471 -16.75 27.57 25.67
N GLU A 472 -15.67 27.95 24.97
CA GLU A 472 -15.66 29.09 24.02
C GLU A 472 -16.09 28.70 22.60
N ASN A 473 -16.09 27.39 22.31
CA ASN A 473 -16.65 26.80 21.11
C ASN A 473 -18.06 27.31 20.78
N HIS A 474 -18.88 27.64 21.78
CA HIS A 474 -20.25 28.11 21.55
C HIS A 474 -20.31 29.48 20.88
N ARG A 475 -19.46 30.43 21.31
CA ARG A 475 -19.42 31.80 20.76
C ARG A 475 -18.94 31.77 19.31
N TRP A 476 -17.89 30.99 19.04
CA TRP A 476 -17.37 30.81 17.70
C TRP A 476 -18.36 30.08 16.78
N LEU A 477 -19.00 28.99 17.26
CA LEU A 477 -20.04 28.27 16.50
C LEU A 477 -21.19 29.21 16.11
N MET A 478 -21.65 30.06 17.03
CA MET A 478 -22.70 31.03 16.76
C MET A 478 -22.25 32.12 15.78
N LYS A 479 -21.00 32.56 15.83
CA LYS A 479 -20.44 33.54 14.89
C LYS A 479 -20.26 32.95 13.50
N ALA A 480 -19.72 31.74 13.40
CA ALA A 480 -19.61 30.99 12.14
C ALA A 480 -21.00 30.75 11.51
N LEU A 481 -22.01 30.41 12.31
CA LEU A 481 -23.40 30.28 11.85
C LEU A 481 -24.01 31.62 11.44
N ASN A 482 -23.65 32.73 12.07
CA ASN A 482 -24.15 34.05 11.70
C ASN A 482 -23.51 34.57 10.39
N ILE A 483 -22.22 34.27 10.17
CA ILE A 483 -21.52 34.54 8.91
C ILE A 483 -22.15 33.72 7.78
N LEU A 484 -22.35 32.43 8.04
CA LEU A 484 -23.24 31.54 7.28
C LEU A 484 -24.71 31.91 7.48
N GLN A 485 -25.12 33.16 7.66
CA GLN A 485 -26.52 33.59 7.59
C GLN A 485 -26.60 34.93 6.86
N THR A 486 -25.52 35.71 6.94
CA THR A 486 -25.33 36.99 6.27
C THR A 486 -24.72 36.88 4.87
N ASP A 487 -24.00 35.82 4.52
CA ASP A 487 -23.42 35.64 3.18
C ASP A 487 -24.50 35.21 2.16
N VAL A 488 -24.86 36.13 1.24
CA VAL A 488 -25.97 35.98 0.26
C VAL A 488 -25.57 35.10 -0.96
N SER A 489 -24.36 34.56 -0.97
CA SER A 489 -23.87 33.67 -2.03
C SER A 489 -23.05 32.50 -1.46
N PRO A 490 -23.36 31.27 -1.84
CA PRO A 490 -22.64 30.09 -1.40
C PRO A 490 -21.28 30.00 -2.11
N CYS A 491 -20.29 30.64 -1.50
CA CYS A 491 -18.89 30.60 -1.90
C CYS A 491 -18.18 29.37 -1.29
N ARG A 492 -17.00 29.03 -1.82
CA ARG A 492 -16.14 27.92 -1.33
C ARG A 492 -15.92 27.99 0.19
N ARG A 493 -15.88 29.20 0.76
CA ARG A 493 -15.87 29.54 2.20
C ARG A 493 -17.03 28.90 2.96
N SER A 494 -18.27 29.08 2.50
CA SER A 494 -19.48 28.58 3.16
C SER A 494 -19.49 27.05 3.24
N LEU A 495 -19.02 26.38 2.18
CA LEU A 495 -18.92 24.92 2.12
C LEU A 495 -17.87 24.37 3.11
N LEU A 496 -16.70 25.00 3.20
CA LEU A 496 -15.61 24.59 4.08
C LEU A 496 -15.93 24.87 5.56
N LEU A 497 -16.58 26.00 5.87
CA LEU A 497 -17.15 26.28 7.19
C LEU A 497 -18.24 25.27 7.58
N LEU A 498 -19.10 24.87 6.64
CA LEU A 498 -20.08 23.80 6.85
C LEU A 498 -19.43 22.44 7.14
N ILE A 499 -18.34 22.07 6.45
CA ILE A 499 -17.57 20.84 6.75
C ILE A 499 -17.00 20.89 8.16
N ALA A 500 -16.39 22.02 8.52
CA ALA A 500 -15.82 22.23 9.85
C ALA A 500 -16.90 22.11 10.93
N LEU A 501 -18.05 22.78 10.75
CA LEU A 501 -19.18 22.72 11.67
C LEU A 501 -19.78 21.32 11.77
N SER A 502 -19.90 20.58 10.66
CA SER A 502 -20.40 19.21 10.63
C SER A 502 -19.51 18.24 11.41
N ASP A 503 -18.19 18.29 11.17
CA ASP A 503 -17.22 17.48 11.91
C ASP A 503 -17.20 17.84 13.40
N SER A 504 -17.44 19.11 13.74
CA SER A 504 -17.53 19.58 15.12
C SER A 504 -18.82 19.18 15.82
N MET A 505 -19.95 19.16 15.11
CA MET A 505 -21.23 18.68 15.63
C MET A 505 -21.22 17.17 15.89
N ARG A 506 -20.45 16.37 15.13
CA ARG A 506 -20.21 14.94 15.44
C ARG A 506 -19.52 14.71 16.78
N ASN A 507 -18.62 15.61 17.17
CA ASN A 507 -17.91 15.54 18.45
C ASN A 507 -18.72 16.16 19.62
N TYR A 508 -19.68 17.04 19.32
CA TYR A 508 -20.64 17.58 20.27
C TYR A 508 -21.86 16.66 20.42
N SER A 509 -21.73 15.61 21.23
CA SER A 509 -22.87 14.77 21.63
C SER A 509 -23.78 15.49 22.64
N CYS A 510 -24.39 16.62 22.28
CA CYS A 510 -25.43 17.26 23.08
C CYS A 510 -26.81 16.89 22.53
N LYS A 511 -27.49 15.94 23.20
CA LYS A 511 -28.90 15.61 22.95
C LYS A 511 -29.75 16.88 23.09
N GLY A 512 -30.49 17.24 22.05
CA GLY A 512 -31.53 18.29 22.11
C GLY A 512 -31.10 19.72 21.73
N CYS A 513 -29.97 19.89 21.02
CA CYS A 513 -29.50 21.22 20.65
C CYS A 513 -30.26 21.78 19.42
N SER A 514 -31.01 22.87 19.60
CA SER A 514 -31.75 23.61 18.55
C SER A 514 -30.86 24.16 17.43
N HIS A 515 -29.53 24.11 17.61
CA HIS A 515 -28.54 24.61 16.67
C HIS A 515 -28.33 23.70 15.45
N ILE A 516 -28.52 22.37 15.58
CA ILE A 516 -28.51 21.44 14.42
C ILE A 516 -29.63 21.81 13.45
N SER A 517 -30.79 22.21 13.98
CA SER A 517 -31.94 22.68 13.22
C SER A 517 -31.65 23.99 12.48
N SER A 518 -30.86 24.90 13.07
CA SER A 518 -30.44 26.15 12.44
C SER A 518 -29.41 25.96 11.34
N VAL A 519 -28.42 25.04 11.52
CA VAL A 519 -27.46 24.68 10.46
C VAL A 519 -28.20 24.05 9.27
N LYS A 520 -29.14 23.14 9.57
CA LYS A 520 -30.02 22.51 8.56
C LYS A 520 -30.85 23.56 7.80
N ARG A 521 -31.48 24.50 8.52
CA ARG A 521 -32.31 25.56 7.94
C ARG A 521 -31.53 26.52 7.04
N TYR A 522 -30.28 26.84 7.40
CA TYR A 522 -29.43 27.66 6.53
C TYR A 522 -29.00 26.90 5.27
N PHE A 523 -28.70 25.61 5.38
CA PHE A 523 -28.41 24.76 4.22
C PHE A 523 -29.61 24.73 3.25
N ASP A 524 -30.83 24.57 3.78
CA ASP A 524 -32.08 24.62 3.01
C ASP A 524 -32.31 26.00 2.34
N GLN A 525 -31.79 27.09 2.93
CA GLN A 525 -31.90 28.47 2.41
C GLN A 525 -30.84 28.84 1.37
N CYS A 526 -29.63 28.27 1.45
CA CYS A 526 -28.56 28.49 0.47
C CYS A 526 -28.67 27.57 -0.75
N LEU A 527 -29.40 26.46 -0.64
CA LEU A 527 -29.62 25.51 -1.71
C LEU A 527 -30.15 26.13 -3.03
N PRO A 528 -31.11 27.08 -2.99
CA PRO A 528 -31.60 27.74 -4.20
C PRO A 528 -30.64 28.80 -4.77
N GLN A 529 -29.62 29.23 -4.02
CA GLN A 529 -28.62 30.22 -4.45
C GLN A 529 -27.34 29.56 -5.01
N LEU A 530 -27.09 28.30 -4.67
CA LEU A 530 -26.10 27.41 -5.32
C LEU A 530 -26.52 27.03 -6.75
N VAL A 531 -27.74 27.40 -7.14
CA VAL A 531 -28.44 27.00 -8.36
C VAL A 531 -28.90 28.27 -9.06
N PRO A 532 -28.34 28.66 -10.22
CA PRO A 532 -28.96 29.71 -11.01
C PRO A 532 -30.30 29.18 -11.55
N ASN A 533 -31.40 29.75 -11.09
CA ASN A 533 -32.74 29.49 -11.60
C ASN A 533 -32.82 30.07 -13.04
N PRO A 534 -32.99 29.27 -14.11
CA PRO A 534 -33.36 29.84 -15.39
C PRO A 534 -34.84 30.21 -15.30
N THR A 535 -35.14 31.51 -15.32
CA THR A 535 -36.50 32.00 -15.54
C THR A 535 -37.03 31.44 -16.86
N LEU A 536 -37.92 30.44 -16.77
CA LEU A 536 -38.77 30.03 -17.87
C LEU A 536 -39.82 31.12 -18.08
N SER A 537 -39.52 32.13 -18.90
CA SER A 537 -40.58 32.87 -19.57
C SER A 537 -41.24 31.90 -20.54
N LYS A 538 -42.50 31.57 -20.29
CA LYS A 538 -43.35 30.93 -21.29
C LYS A 538 -43.51 31.92 -22.43
N ASN A 539 -42.82 31.70 -23.55
CA ASN A 539 -43.33 31.98 -24.88
C ASN A 539 -42.73 30.98 -25.86
N SER A 540 -43.65 30.44 -26.65
CA SER A 540 -43.50 29.41 -27.67
C SER A 540 -42.54 29.81 -28.78
N ASP A 541 -41.88 28.78 -29.30
CA ASP A 541 -41.22 28.72 -30.62
C ASP A 541 -40.07 29.69 -30.85
N ASP A 542 -38.85 29.25 -30.58
CA ASP A 542 -37.74 29.33 -31.54
C ASP A 542 -36.51 28.55 -31.04
N HIS A 543 -35.80 27.92 -31.98
CA HIS A 543 -34.51 27.28 -31.77
C HIS A 543 -33.49 28.33 -31.27
N VAL A 544 -32.98 28.16 -30.05
CA VAL A 544 -31.88 28.97 -29.53
C VAL A 544 -30.70 28.07 -29.15
N PHE A 545 -29.58 28.30 -29.85
CA PHE A 545 -28.25 27.81 -29.50
C PHE A 545 -27.94 28.18 -28.04
N VAL A 546 -27.52 27.20 -27.24
CA VAL A 546 -26.86 27.50 -25.95
C VAL A 546 -25.40 27.77 -26.28
N GLU A 547 -25.05 29.05 -26.37
CA GLU A 547 -23.66 29.52 -26.32
C GLU A 547 -23.04 29.12 -24.96
N ASP A 548 -21.77 28.72 -25.05
CA ASP A 548 -20.85 28.45 -23.95
C ASP A 548 -20.92 29.54 -22.86
N ALA A 549 -21.64 29.26 -21.77
CA ALA A 549 -21.21 29.76 -20.47
C ALA A 549 -20.05 28.88 -20.03
N GLY A 550 -18.84 29.25 -20.45
CA GLY A 550 -17.57 28.60 -20.11
C GLY A 550 -17.29 28.61 -18.61
N ILE A 551 -18.03 27.81 -17.85
CA ILE A 551 -17.71 27.42 -16.49
C ILE A 551 -17.10 26.02 -16.59
N SER A 552 -15.78 25.99 -16.67
CA SER A 552 -15.00 24.78 -16.37
C SER A 552 -15.30 24.37 -14.93
N ILE A 553 -16.13 23.35 -14.74
CA ILE A 553 -16.28 22.71 -13.42
C ILE A 553 -15.05 21.83 -13.22
N ASP A 554 -14.17 22.24 -12.31
CA ASP A 554 -12.98 21.50 -11.92
C ASP A 554 -13.37 20.11 -11.33
N ASP A 555 -12.67 19.05 -11.72
CA ASP A 555 -12.88 17.68 -11.18
C ASP A 555 -12.74 17.63 -9.64
N GLU A 556 -12.01 18.58 -9.06
CA GLU A 556 -11.92 18.80 -7.61
C GLU A 556 -13.24 19.21 -6.97
N VAL A 557 -14.08 20.00 -7.64
CA VAL A 557 -15.37 20.47 -7.12
C VAL A 557 -16.35 19.31 -7.04
N VAL A 558 -16.37 18.45 -8.06
CA VAL A 558 -17.18 17.22 -8.08
C VAL A 558 -16.70 16.26 -6.98
N SER A 559 -15.39 16.07 -6.85
CA SER A 559 -14.79 15.20 -5.82
C SER A 559 -15.06 15.70 -4.39
N CYS A 560 -14.97 17.02 -4.16
CA CYS A 560 -15.30 17.63 -2.87
C CYS A 560 -16.78 17.47 -2.52
N ASN A 561 -17.68 17.59 -3.51
CA ASN A 561 -19.11 17.44 -3.32
C ASN A 561 -19.51 15.99 -3.00
N PHE A 562 -18.90 14.98 -3.64
CA PHE A 562 -19.10 13.57 -3.29
C PHE A 562 -18.56 13.22 -1.90
N LEU A 563 -17.40 13.75 -1.52
CA LEU A 563 -16.85 13.57 -0.18
C LEU A 563 -17.74 14.23 0.88
N LEU A 564 -18.33 15.39 0.57
CA LEU A 564 -19.32 16.07 1.40
C LEU A 564 -20.56 15.19 1.61
N LEU A 565 -21.11 14.66 0.52
CA LEU A 565 -22.29 13.81 0.51
C LEU A 565 -22.07 12.55 1.34
N LYS A 566 -20.93 11.91 1.18
CA LYS A 566 -20.55 10.72 1.95
C LYS A 566 -20.43 11.01 3.44
N LYS A 567 -19.71 12.09 3.79
CA LYS A 567 -19.60 12.52 5.19
C LYS A 567 -20.94 12.94 5.78
N PHE A 568 -21.87 13.44 4.99
CA PHE A 568 -23.20 13.79 5.49
C PHE A 568 -24.09 12.56 5.68
N ALA A 569 -24.06 11.61 4.73
CA ALA A 569 -24.73 10.31 4.86
C ALA A 569 -24.24 9.55 6.10
N ASP A 570 -22.92 9.50 6.31
CA ASP A 570 -22.30 8.91 7.49
C ASP A 570 -22.70 9.64 8.79
N ALA A 571 -22.90 10.97 8.75
CA ALA A 571 -23.30 11.77 9.92
C ALA A 571 -24.77 11.56 10.30
N LEU A 572 -25.59 11.19 9.32
CA LEU A 572 -27.03 10.94 9.47
C LEU A 572 -27.36 9.44 9.57
N PHE A 573 -26.36 8.55 9.57
CA PHE A 573 -26.52 7.09 9.55
C PHE A 573 -27.32 6.57 8.35
N LEU A 574 -27.13 7.17 7.18
CA LEU A 574 -27.77 6.76 5.93
C LEU A 574 -26.88 5.76 5.18
N ASP A 575 -27.50 4.78 4.50
CA ASP A 575 -26.81 3.77 3.70
C ASP A 575 -26.21 4.42 2.43
N TRP A 576 -24.87 4.48 2.39
CA TRP A 576 -24.13 5.12 1.32
C TRP A 576 -24.21 4.36 0.00
N ASP A 577 -24.32 3.03 0.02
CA ASP A 577 -24.34 2.24 -1.21
C ASP A 577 -25.68 2.43 -1.95
N PHE A 578 -26.78 2.54 -1.20
CA PHE A 578 -28.10 2.92 -1.72
C PHE A 578 -28.13 4.35 -2.28
N LEU A 579 -27.55 5.32 -1.54
CA LEU A 579 -27.45 6.70 -1.99
C LEU A 579 -26.58 6.84 -3.25
N PHE A 580 -25.49 6.09 -3.34
CA PHE A 580 -24.56 6.12 -4.44
C PHE A 580 -25.16 5.55 -5.74
N GLU A 581 -25.91 4.45 -5.67
CA GLU A 581 -26.64 3.90 -6.83
C GLU A 581 -27.73 4.86 -7.35
N GLU A 582 -28.53 5.45 -6.47
CA GLU A 582 -29.55 6.44 -6.87
C GLU A 582 -28.92 7.72 -7.46
N CYS A 583 -27.75 8.12 -6.96
CA CYS A 583 -26.96 9.21 -7.53
C CYS A 583 -26.46 8.88 -8.94
N LEU A 584 -25.96 7.66 -9.17
CA LEU A 584 -25.50 7.20 -10.49
C LEU A 584 -26.66 7.12 -11.50
N ILE A 585 -27.82 6.62 -11.09
CA ILE A 585 -29.03 6.54 -11.93
C ILE A 585 -29.55 7.93 -12.33
N ALA A 586 -29.47 8.90 -11.41
CA ALA A 586 -29.81 10.30 -11.69
C ALA A 586 -28.80 10.96 -12.64
N MET A 587 -27.51 10.60 -12.54
CA MET A 587 -26.42 11.10 -13.38
C MET A 587 -26.46 10.61 -14.83
N GLU A 588 -26.92 9.38 -15.07
CA GLU A 588 -27.05 8.85 -16.44
C GLU A 588 -28.17 9.52 -17.26
N LYS A 589 -29.10 10.22 -16.62
CA LYS A 589 -30.31 10.76 -17.28
C LYS A 589 -30.31 12.28 -17.51
N GLN A 590 -29.39 13.04 -16.93
CA GLN A 590 -29.38 14.51 -17.02
C GLN A 590 -27.95 15.08 -16.98
N SER A 591 -27.75 16.34 -17.40
CA SER A 591 -26.43 17.01 -17.30
C SER A 591 -25.96 17.09 -15.84
N ALA A 592 -24.64 17.15 -15.60
CA ALA A 592 -24.03 17.05 -14.27
C ALA A 592 -24.64 18.02 -13.21
N VAL A 593 -25.00 19.24 -13.62
CA VAL A 593 -25.65 20.24 -12.74
C VAL A 593 -27.08 19.81 -12.35
N LYS A 594 -27.84 19.23 -13.27
CA LYS A 594 -29.19 18.70 -13.03
C LYS A 594 -29.17 17.42 -12.17
N SER A 595 -28.09 16.67 -12.23
CA SER A 595 -27.88 15.47 -11.42
C SER A 595 -27.63 15.80 -9.96
N ILE A 596 -26.82 16.84 -9.68
CA ILE A 596 -26.62 17.37 -8.31
C ILE A 596 -27.94 17.90 -7.73
N LEU A 597 -28.76 18.57 -8.55
CA LEU A 597 -30.10 19.03 -8.17
C LEU A 597 -31.07 17.88 -7.83
N ALA A 598 -31.06 16.81 -8.62
CA ALA A 598 -31.89 15.64 -8.39
C ALA A 598 -31.47 14.90 -7.11
N ILE A 599 -30.17 14.78 -6.86
CA ILE A 599 -29.60 14.11 -5.67
C ILE A 599 -30.00 14.86 -4.39
N VAL A 600 -29.87 16.19 -4.37
CA VAL A 600 -30.23 16.98 -3.19
C VAL A 600 -31.75 17.03 -2.96
N ALA A 601 -32.56 17.09 -4.04
CA ALA A 601 -34.02 17.02 -3.93
C ALA A 601 -34.48 15.64 -3.41
N LEU A 602 -33.86 14.55 -3.88
CA LEU A 602 -34.12 13.18 -3.42
C LEU A 602 -33.75 13.00 -1.95
N MET A 603 -32.59 13.52 -1.51
CA MET A 603 -32.18 13.51 -0.09
C MET A 603 -33.13 14.31 0.79
N THR A 604 -33.59 15.47 0.33
CA THR A 604 -34.57 16.30 1.06
C THR A 604 -35.90 15.58 1.19
N ASP A 605 -36.37 14.91 0.14
CA ASP A 605 -37.63 14.15 0.14
C ASP A 605 -37.52 12.89 1.02
N ILE A 606 -36.38 12.18 1.01
CA ILE A 606 -36.10 11.05 1.92
C ILE A 606 -36.06 11.51 3.38
N ILE A 607 -35.42 12.65 3.69
CA ILE A 607 -35.35 13.20 5.04
C ILE A 607 -36.74 13.63 5.54
N VAL A 608 -37.57 14.22 4.67
CA VAL A 608 -38.95 14.64 4.99
C VAL A 608 -39.87 13.43 5.17
N LYS A 609 -39.72 12.39 4.35
CA LYS A 609 -40.54 11.17 4.40
C LYS A 609 -40.11 10.17 5.48
N ALA A 610 -38.82 10.11 5.83
CA ALA A 610 -38.30 9.20 6.86
C ALA A 610 -38.47 9.73 8.30
N TYR A 611 -38.70 11.05 8.48
CA TYR A 611 -38.88 11.66 9.80
C TYR A 611 -40.21 12.45 10.00
N PRO A 612 -41.42 11.93 9.69
CA PRO A 612 -42.65 12.67 9.96
C PRO A 612 -42.99 12.74 11.47
N ALA A 613 -42.49 11.80 12.29
CA ALA A 613 -43.02 11.57 13.63
C ALA A 613 -42.35 12.34 14.78
N ARG A 614 -41.36 13.20 14.53
CA ARG A 614 -40.62 13.93 15.60
C ARG A 614 -40.66 15.46 15.51
N ILE A 615 -41.42 16.03 14.58
CA ILE A 615 -41.61 17.49 14.44
C ILE A 615 -42.94 17.94 15.10
N ALA A 616 -43.73 17.01 15.66
CA ALA A 616 -44.99 17.32 16.35
C ALA A 616 -44.91 17.28 17.90
N THR A 617 -43.71 17.32 18.48
CA THR A 617 -43.45 17.55 19.91
C THR A 617 -42.22 18.42 20.03
#